data_AF-A0A920MTM0-F1
#
_entry.id   AF-A0A920MTM0-F1
#
_cell.length_a   1.000
_cell.length_b   1.000
_cell.length_c   1.000
_cell.angle_alpha   90.00
_cell.angle_beta   90.00
_cell.angle_gamma   90.00
#
_symmetry.space_group_name_H-M   'P 1'
#
loop_
_entity.id
_entity.type
_entity.pdbx_description
1 polymer ?
#
loop_
_entity_poly.entity_id
_entity_poly.type
_entity_poly.pdbx_seq_one_letter_code
_entity_poly.pdbx_strand_id
1 'polypeptide(L)'
;MTLFPNATVFRYYLRFKSASDFQAGIYTFQINSSAGDVKENLLAGPMEIPDDRFFVTIPEGLTLIEMQETLLGQLPDFNPEELKKAIENAGTPSSLGITLSFIKEGIFFPETYDVGEVSLANEENLLQRMTSQFDIVATETGLANPPSALGVTPYEVLIIASLIEEEAALDEERPKIARVIYNRLERSIPLGIDATIVYALGGDRELTLRI
;
A
#
# COMPACT_ATOMS: atom_id res chain seq x y z
N MET A 1 -17.80 22.54 4.60
CA MET A 1 -18.86 22.08 3.67
C MET A 1 -20.11 21.80 4.50
N THR A 2 -21.23 22.44 4.20
CA THR A 2 -22.44 22.39 5.06
C THR A 2 -23.45 21.41 4.48
N LEU A 3 -23.79 20.36 5.24
CA LEU A 3 -24.77 19.33 4.83
C LEU A 3 -26.18 19.88 4.63
N PHE A 4 -26.52 20.96 5.35
CA PHE A 4 -27.76 21.68 5.17
C PHE A 4 -27.51 23.19 5.03
N PRO A 5 -28.32 23.89 4.21
CA PRO A 5 -28.29 25.35 4.15
C PRO A 5 -28.74 26.02 5.45
N ASN A 6 -29.58 25.35 6.25
CA ASN A 6 -30.18 25.94 7.45
C ASN A 6 -30.45 24.90 8.56
N ALA A 7 -29.68 24.96 9.63
CA ALA A 7 -29.79 24.04 10.78
C ALA A 7 -31.11 24.19 11.57
N THR A 8 -31.73 25.37 11.56
CA THR A 8 -32.97 25.65 12.29
C THR A 8 -34.17 24.94 11.65
N VAL A 9 -34.24 24.95 10.31
CA VAL A 9 -35.29 24.27 9.55
C VAL A 9 -35.23 22.76 9.78
N PHE A 10 -34.03 22.19 9.72
CA PHE A 10 -33.83 20.76 9.96
C PHE A 10 -34.21 20.37 11.41
N ARG A 11 -33.85 21.17 12.40
CA ARG A 11 -34.26 20.94 13.80
C ARG A 11 -35.77 20.93 13.99
N TYR A 12 -36.48 21.84 13.32
CA TYR A 12 -37.95 21.87 13.35
C TYR A 12 -38.56 20.63 12.69
N TYR A 13 -37.99 20.20 11.56
CA TYR A 13 -38.40 18.97 10.86
C TYR A 13 -38.26 17.73 11.77
N LEU A 14 -37.14 17.57 12.47
CA LEU A 14 -36.93 16.45 13.40
C LEU A 14 -37.97 16.44 14.53
N ARG A 15 -38.26 17.61 15.12
CA ARG A 15 -39.29 17.76 16.16
C ARG A 15 -40.70 17.43 15.64
N PHE A 16 -41.06 17.91 14.45
CA PHE A 16 -42.37 17.63 13.84
C PHE A 16 -42.56 16.15 13.52
N LYS A 17 -41.48 15.45 13.16
CA LYS A 17 -41.48 14.01 12.88
C LYS A 17 -41.28 13.14 14.12
N SER A 18 -41.25 13.73 15.32
CA SER A 18 -41.01 13.04 16.60
C SER A 18 -39.76 12.16 16.56
N ALA A 19 -38.73 12.56 15.81
CA ALA A 19 -37.46 11.86 15.76
C ALA A 19 -36.58 12.35 16.91
N SER A 20 -36.43 11.52 17.93
CA SER A 20 -35.57 11.70 19.11
C SER A 20 -34.58 10.54 19.20
N ASP A 21 -33.69 10.57 20.20
CA ASP A 21 -32.83 9.44 20.56
C ASP A 21 -31.72 9.10 19.54
N PHE A 22 -31.19 10.14 18.90
CA PHE A 22 -29.97 10.02 18.10
C PHE A 22 -28.77 9.69 19.01
N GLN A 23 -28.00 8.71 18.59
CA GLN A 23 -26.75 8.35 19.25
C GLN A 23 -25.62 9.27 18.78
N ALA A 24 -24.66 9.56 19.66
CA ALA A 24 -23.47 10.30 19.27
C ALA A 24 -22.49 9.36 18.54
N GLY A 25 -21.93 9.79 17.42
CA GLY A 25 -20.92 9.02 16.70
C GLY A 25 -20.65 9.54 15.29
N ILE A 26 -19.93 8.75 14.49
CA ILE A 26 -19.58 9.09 13.11
C ILE A 26 -20.68 8.62 12.17
N TYR A 27 -21.10 9.47 11.25
CA TYR A 27 -22.13 9.19 10.27
C TYR A 27 -21.65 9.57 8.87
N THR A 28 -22.05 8.80 7.88
CA THR A 28 -21.75 9.10 6.47
C THR A 28 -23.02 9.57 5.77
N PHE A 29 -22.92 10.74 5.13
CA PHE A 29 -24.01 11.33 4.37
C PHE A 29 -23.55 11.63 2.96
N GLN A 30 -24.44 11.44 1.98
CA GLN A 30 -24.21 11.94 0.64
C GLN A 30 -24.53 13.43 0.58
N ILE A 31 -23.76 14.17 -0.21
CA ILE A 31 -24.05 15.58 -0.47
C ILE A 31 -25.38 15.65 -1.22
N ASN A 32 -26.30 16.50 -0.76
CA ASN A 32 -27.69 16.62 -1.21
C ASN A 32 -28.66 15.49 -0.75
N SER A 33 -28.30 14.68 0.25
CA SER A 33 -29.28 13.79 0.91
C SER A 33 -30.49 14.58 1.42
N SER A 34 -31.68 14.01 1.30
CA SER A 34 -32.89 14.68 1.79
C SER A 34 -32.90 14.70 3.32
N ALA A 35 -33.67 15.64 3.91
CA ALA A 35 -33.85 15.69 5.36
C ALA A 35 -34.44 14.38 5.93
N GLY A 36 -35.20 13.63 5.12
CA GLY A 36 -35.72 12.32 5.48
C GLY A 36 -34.62 11.26 5.57
N ASP A 37 -33.77 11.18 4.55
CA ASP A 37 -32.68 10.18 4.49
C ASP A 37 -31.68 10.41 5.61
N VAL A 38 -31.34 11.68 5.88
CA VAL A 38 -30.46 12.03 7.00
C VAL A 38 -31.10 11.65 8.34
N LYS A 39 -32.41 11.86 8.51
CA LYS A 39 -33.13 11.44 9.72
C LYS A 39 -33.10 9.91 9.90
N GLU A 40 -33.38 9.15 8.85
CA GLU A 40 -33.32 7.68 8.91
C GLU A 40 -31.91 7.18 9.23
N ASN A 41 -30.89 7.77 8.61
CA ASN A 41 -29.49 7.44 8.87
C ASN A 41 -29.08 7.78 10.32
N LEU A 42 -29.51 8.93 10.85
CA LEU A 42 -29.29 9.29 12.25
C LEU A 42 -29.99 8.33 13.24
N LEU A 43 -31.21 7.88 12.90
CA LEU A 43 -31.98 6.92 13.70
C LEU A 43 -31.42 5.49 13.62
N ALA A 44 -30.76 5.13 12.51
CA ALA A 44 -30.09 3.84 12.35
C ALA A 44 -28.89 3.67 13.31
N GLY A 45 -28.42 4.75 13.92
CA GLY A 45 -27.24 4.77 14.77
C GLY A 45 -25.97 5.14 14.00
N PRO A 46 -24.89 5.53 14.69
CA PRO A 46 -23.63 5.85 14.04
C PRO A 46 -23.11 4.65 13.28
N MET A 47 -22.23 4.92 12.31
CA MET A 47 -21.41 3.88 11.71
C MET A 47 -20.75 3.07 12.83
N GLU A 48 -21.07 1.79 12.89
CA GLU A 48 -20.30 0.82 13.67
C GLU A 48 -18.92 0.77 13.02
N ILE A 49 -17.95 1.42 13.65
CA ILE A 49 -16.55 1.14 13.39
C ILE A 49 -16.26 -0.07 14.25
N PRO A 50 -15.99 -1.25 13.67
CA PRO A 50 -15.67 -2.43 14.46
C PRO A 50 -14.52 -2.09 15.41
N ASP A 51 -14.68 -2.37 16.71
CA ASP A 51 -13.64 -2.13 17.73
C ASP A 51 -12.37 -2.99 17.48
N ASP A 52 -12.50 -3.96 16.58
CA ASP A 52 -11.58 -5.01 16.15
C ASP A 52 -10.93 -4.71 14.80
N ARG A 53 -10.59 -3.45 14.53
CA ARG A 53 -9.68 -3.10 13.43
C ARG A 53 -8.31 -3.72 13.68
N PHE A 54 -8.01 -4.77 12.92
CA PHE A 54 -6.72 -5.44 12.94
C PHE A 54 -5.82 -4.85 11.86
N PHE A 55 -4.65 -4.38 12.27
CA PHE A 55 -3.68 -3.77 11.36
C PHE A 55 -2.48 -4.68 11.17
N VAL A 56 -2.01 -4.77 9.93
CA VAL A 56 -0.80 -5.50 9.56
C VAL A 56 0.16 -4.53 8.90
N THR A 57 1.39 -4.45 9.41
CA THR A 57 2.42 -3.57 8.87
C THR A 57 3.42 -4.38 8.05
N ILE A 58 3.64 -3.97 6.81
CA ILE A 58 4.69 -4.48 5.92
C ILE A 58 5.78 -3.41 5.80
N PRO A 59 6.95 -3.60 6.44
CA PRO A 59 8.08 -2.69 6.31
C PRO A 59 8.61 -2.56 4.87
N GLU A 60 9.24 -1.42 4.59
CA GLU A 60 10.07 -1.24 3.39
C GLU A 60 11.32 -2.15 3.43
N GLY A 61 11.92 -2.40 2.26
CA GLY A 61 13.18 -3.14 2.13
C GLY A 61 13.06 -4.67 2.26
N LEU A 62 11.85 -5.22 2.46
CA LEU A 62 11.67 -6.67 2.50
C LEU A 62 11.76 -7.30 1.12
N THR A 63 12.45 -8.43 1.05
CA THR A 63 12.30 -9.37 -0.06
C THR A 63 10.94 -10.05 -0.04
N LEU A 64 10.53 -10.64 -1.16
CA LEU A 64 9.28 -11.39 -1.26
C LEU A 64 9.17 -12.54 -0.25
N ILE A 65 10.30 -13.16 0.11
CA ILE A 65 10.34 -14.24 1.10
C ILE A 65 10.12 -13.66 2.50
N GLU A 66 10.85 -12.61 2.87
CA GLU A 66 10.69 -11.96 4.18
C GLU A 66 9.29 -11.35 4.35
N MET A 67 8.69 -10.82 3.27
CA MET A 67 7.31 -10.34 3.27
C MET A 67 6.32 -11.47 3.55
N GLN A 68 6.49 -12.65 2.94
CA GLN A 68 5.64 -13.82 3.21
C GLN A 68 5.74 -14.26 4.69
N GLU A 69 6.96 -14.34 5.21
CA GLU A 69 7.19 -14.68 6.63
C GLU A 69 6.57 -13.64 7.57
N THR A 70 6.70 -12.35 7.23
CA THR A 70 6.12 -11.23 7.97
C THR A 70 4.59 -11.28 7.98
N LEU A 71 3.97 -11.59 6.83
CA LEU A 71 2.53 -11.76 6.72
C LEU A 71 2.03 -12.95 7.56
N LEU A 72 2.63 -14.12 7.41
CA LEU A 72 2.25 -15.33 8.16
C LEU A 72 2.50 -15.19 9.68
N GLY A 73 3.49 -14.38 10.08
CA GLY A 73 3.76 -14.08 11.47
C GLY A 73 2.75 -13.12 12.11
N GLN A 74 2.17 -12.20 11.33
CA GLN A 74 1.17 -11.24 11.81
C GLN A 74 -0.27 -11.74 11.62
N LEU A 75 -0.50 -12.63 10.65
CA LEU A 75 -1.81 -13.16 10.29
C LEU A 75 -1.84 -14.69 10.46
N PRO A 76 -2.12 -15.19 11.69
CA PRO A 76 -2.10 -16.63 11.95
C PRO A 76 -3.20 -17.41 11.22
N ASP A 77 -4.24 -16.73 10.75
CA ASP A 77 -5.33 -17.32 9.97
C ASP A 77 -4.97 -17.50 8.49
N PHE A 78 -3.89 -16.87 8.01
CA PHE A 78 -3.43 -17.03 6.63
C PHE A 78 -2.79 -18.41 6.44
N ASN A 79 -3.12 -19.05 5.32
CA ASN A 79 -2.57 -20.34 4.96
C ASN A 79 -1.33 -20.14 4.06
N PRO A 80 -0.16 -20.72 4.40
CA PRO A 80 1.05 -20.59 3.59
C PRO A 80 0.87 -21.01 2.12
N GLU A 81 0.11 -22.07 1.85
CA GLU A 81 -0.12 -22.57 0.49
C GLU A 81 -1.10 -21.68 -0.30
N GLU A 82 -2.11 -21.12 0.36
CA GLU A 82 -3.02 -20.16 -0.29
C GLU A 82 -2.34 -18.82 -0.53
N LEU A 83 -1.51 -18.35 0.40
CA LEU A 83 -0.67 -17.16 0.21
C LEU A 83 0.25 -17.33 -1.00
N LYS A 84 0.93 -18.47 -1.10
CA LYS A 84 1.79 -18.77 -2.24
C LYS A 84 1.02 -18.76 -3.57
N LYS A 85 -0.14 -19.41 -3.63
CA LYS A 85 -1.01 -19.38 -4.83
C LYS A 85 -1.47 -17.96 -5.14
N ALA A 86 -1.84 -17.18 -4.13
CA ALA A 86 -2.27 -15.80 -4.30
C ALA A 86 -1.14 -14.95 -4.88
N ILE A 87 0.11 -15.13 -4.41
CA ILE A 87 1.30 -14.48 -4.98
C ILE A 87 1.49 -14.91 -6.44
N GLU A 88 1.44 -16.20 -6.75
CA GLU A 88 1.60 -16.71 -8.11
C GLU A 88 0.54 -16.12 -9.06
N ASN A 89 -0.71 -16.02 -8.61
CA ASN A 89 -1.85 -15.48 -9.36
C ASN A 89 -1.92 -13.95 -9.38
N ALA A 90 -1.22 -13.26 -8.49
CA ALA A 90 -1.29 -11.80 -8.37
C ALA A 90 -0.95 -11.10 -9.71
N GLY A 91 -1.70 -10.06 -10.03
CA GLY A 91 -1.35 -9.18 -11.15
C GLY A 91 -0.04 -8.43 -10.90
N THR A 92 0.49 -7.83 -11.96
CA THR A 92 1.54 -6.80 -11.81
C THR A 92 0.89 -5.43 -11.78
N PRO A 93 1.45 -4.46 -11.01
CA PRO A 93 0.96 -3.08 -11.03
C PRO A 93 0.99 -2.51 -12.44
N SER A 94 -0.12 -1.91 -12.85
CA SER A 94 -0.29 -1.37 -14.21
C SER A 94 0.68 -0.22 -14.52
N SER A 95 1.07 0.52 -13.48
CA SER A 95 2.02 1.64 -13.53
C SER A 95 3.42 1.23 -13.98
N LEU A 96 3.78 -0.05 -13.84
CA LEU A 96 5.08 -0.54 -14.30
C LEU A 96 5.17 -0.67 -15.83
N GLY A 97 4.04 -0.67 -16.53
CA GLY A 97 4.00 -0.76 -18.00
C GLY A 97 4.54 -2.07 -18.58
N ILE A 98 4.72 -3.09 -17.74
CA ILE A 98 5.21 -4.42 -18.11
C ILE A 98 4.07 -5.44 -18.02
N THR A 99 4.04 -6.39 -18.95
CA THR A 99 3.13 -7.56 -18.89
C THR A 99 3.92 -8.81 -18.52
N LEU A 100 4.69 -8.73 -17.43
CA LEU A 100 5.53 -9.82 -16.95
C LEU A 100 4.90 -10.40 -15.70
N SER A 101 3.91 -11.28 -15.89
CA SER A 101 3.16 -11.93 -14.81
C SER A 101 4.02 -12.75 -13.83
N PHE A 102 5.29 -13.00 -14.16
CA PHE A 102 6.24 -13.70 -13.29
C PHE A 102 6.94 -12.78 -12.27
N ILE A 103 6.88 -11.46 -12.43
CA ILE A 103 7.55 -10.54 -11.51
C ILE A 103 6.67 -10.37 -10.27
N LYS A 104 7.24 -10.72 -9.11
CA LYS A 104 6.59 -10.62 -7.80
C LYS A 104 7.41 -9.86 -6.77
N GLU A 105 8.68 -9.60 -7.07
CA GLU A 105 9.59 -8.85 -6.21
C GLU A 105 9.28 -7.35 -6.27
N GLY A 106 9.16 -6.70 -5.11
CA GLY A 106 9.00 -5.25 -5.01
C GLY A 106 7.67 -4.66 -5.51
N ILE A 107 6.69 -5.49 -5.90
CA ILE A 107 5.41 -5.02 -6.46
C ILE A 107 4.29 -4.87 -5.43
N PHE A 108 4.44 -5.45 -4.25
CA PHE A 108 3.49 -5.35 -3.15
C PHE A 108 3.91 -4.16 -2.28
N PHE A 109 3.11 -3.09 -2.29
CA PHE A 109 3.51 -1.84 -1.65
C PHE A 109 3.64 -1.99 -0.12
N PRO A 110 4.75 -1.53 0.50
CA PRO A 110 4.91 -1.56 1.95
C PRO A 110 4.04 -0.47 2.61
N GLU A 111 3.14 -0.89 3.49
CA GLU A 111 2.27 0.00 4.27
C GLU A 111 1.72 -0.73 5.50
N THR A 112 0.93 -0.03 6.31
CA THR A 112 0.06 -0.65 7.31
C THR A 112 -1.36 -0.79 6.74
N TYR A 113 -1.82 -2.02 6.62
CA TYR A 113 -3.12 -2.38 6.05
C TYR A 113 -4.13 -2.73 7.15
N ASP A 114 -5.35 -2.23 7.01
CA ASP A 114 -6.48 -2.52 7.91
C ASP A 114 -7.21 -3.79 7.47
N VAL A 115 -6.72 -4.95 7.92
CA VAL A 115 -7.26 -6.26 7.54
C VAL A 115 -8.46 -6.70 8.39
N GLY A 116 -8.91 -5.85 9.32
CA GLY A 116 -10.22 -6.01 9.95
C GLY A 116 -11.38 -5.78 8.96
N GLU A 117 -11.11 -5.16 7.82
CA GLU A 117 -12.06 -5.08 6.71
C GLU A 117 -12.26 -6.49 6.11
N VAL A 118 -13.51 -6.99 6.07
CA VAL A 118 -13.86 -8.30 5.49
C VAL A 118 -13.33 -8.46 4.06
N SER A 119 -13.22 -7.36 3.32
CA SER A 119 -12.67 -7.37 1.97
C SER A 119 -11.20 -7.78 1.94
N LEU A 120 -10.42 -7.60 3.01
CA LEU A 120 -8.98 -7.93 3.08
C LEU A 120 -8.69 -9.18 3.94
N ALA A 121 -9.72 -9.91 4.33
CA ALA A 121 -9.60 -11.08 5.21
C ALA A 121 -9.00 -12.33 4.55
N ASN A 122 -8.75 -12.31 3.23
CA ASN A 122 -8.06 -13.38 2.51
C ASN A 122 -6.80 -12.88 1.81
N GLU A 123 -5.91 -13.80 1.50
CA GLU A 123 -4.59 -13.57 0.95
C GLU A 123 -4.64 -12.85 -0.40
N GLU A 124 -5.54 -13.28 -1.29
CA GLU A 124 -5.67 -12.72 -2.64
C GLU A 124 -6.09 -11.25 -2.61
N ASN A 125 -7.11 -10.92 -1.81
CA ASN A 125 -7.60 -9.55 -1.71
C ASN A 125 -6.60 -8.62 -1.05
N LEU A 126 -5.85 -9.08 -0.04
CA LEU A 126 -4.78 -8.29 0.56
C LEU A 126 -3.69 -7.98 -0.47
N LEU A 127 -3.21 -8.97 -1.21
CA LEU A 127 -2.19 -8.77 -2.25
C LEU A 127 -2.71 -7.89 -3.41
N GLN A 128 -3.99 -8.02 -3.77
CA GLN A 128 -4.62 -7.13 -4.74
C GLN A 128 -4.67 -5.68 -4.22
N ARG A 129 -4.93 -5.49 -2.93
CA ARG A 129 -4.89 -4.17 -2.30
C ARG A 129 -3.48 -3.58 -2.32
N MET A 130 -2.46 -4.38 -1.99
CA MET A 130 -1.06 -3.95 -2.01
C MET A 130 -0.59 -3.54 -3.42
N THR A 131 -0.95 -4.30 -4.45
CA THR A 131 -0.62 -3.96 -5.85
C THR A 131 -1.40 -2.74 -6.36
N SER A 132 -2.65 -2.57 -5.93
CA SER A 132 -3.43 -1.36 -6.25
C SER A 132 -2.85 -0.12 -5.56
N GLN A 133 -2.40 -0.27 -4.32
CA GLN A 133 -1.73 0.80 -3.57
C GLN A 133 -0.42 1.20 -4.24
N PHE A 134 0.34 0.24 -4.78
CA PHE A 134 1.52 0.52 -5.59
C PHE A 134 1.19 1.45 -6.77
N ASP A 135 0.13 1.16 -7.53
CA ASP A 135 -0.27 1.98 -8.68
C ASP A 135 -0.63 3.41 -8.31
N ILE A 136 -1.29 3.61 -7.15
CA ILE A 136 -1.61 4.93 -6.61
C ILE A 136 -0.31 5.69 -6.33
N VAL A 137 0.58 5.11 -5.53
CA VAL A 137 1.81 5.79 -5.11
C VAL A 137 2.77 6.00 -6.28
N ALA A 138 2.86 5.04 -7.20
CA ALA A 138 3.65 5.17 -8.41
C ALA A 138 3.18 6.33 -9.29
N THR A 139 1.87 6.59 -9.32
CA THR A 139 1.30 7.75 -10.02
C THR A 139 1.62 9.05 -9.30
N GLU A 140 1.45 9.10 -7.98
CA GLU A 140 1.70 10.30 -7.16
C GLU A 140 3.16 10.73 -7.15
N THR A 141 4.08 9.77 -7.11
CA THR A 141 5.53 10.01 -7.10
C THR A 141 6.13 10.24 -8.49
N GLY A 142 5.36 9.98 -9.55
CA GLY A 142 5.83 10.04 -10.94
C GLY A 142 6.64 8.82 -11.38
N LEU A 143 6.74 7.76 -10.57
CA LEU A 143 7.36 6.49 -10.96
C LEU A 143 6.69 5.88 -12.18
N ALA A 144 5.36 6.02 -12.30
CA ALA A 144 4.59 5.51 -13.44
C ALA A 144 4.99 6.16 -14.78
N ASN A 145 5.55 7.38 -14.74
CA ASN A 145 5.94 8.16 -15.92
C ASN A 145 7.27 8.87 -15.64
N PRO A 146 8.39 8.13 -15.54
CA PRO A 146 9.66 8.73 -15.18
C PRO A 146 10.13 9.71 -16.26
N PRO A 147 10.86 10.78 -15.89
CA PRO A 147 11.35 11.75 -16.86
C PRO A 147 12.16 11.08 -17.98
N SER A 148 11.81 11.35 -19.24
CA SER A 148 12.49 10.74 -20.40
C SER A 148 13.99 11.02 -20.43
N ALA A 149 14.44 12.10 -19.79
CA ALA A 149 15.85 12.46 -19.64
C ALA A 149 16.66 11.41 -18.83
N LEU A 150 16.01 10.63 -17.97
CA LEU A 150 16.66 9.55 -17.23
C LEU A 150 16.85 8.28 -18.08
N GLY A 151 16.10 8.14 -19.19
CA GLY A 151 16.22 7.00 -20.09
C GLY A 151 15.87 5.64 -19.45
N VAL A 152 15.11 5.64 -18.35
CA VAL A 152 14.70 4.44 -17.62
C VAL A 152 13.20 4.22 -17.73
N THR A 153 12.81 2.95 -17.73
CA THR A 153 11.42 2.49 -17.65
C THR A 153 10.91 2.55 -16.19
N PRO A 154 9.58 2.59 -15.95
CA PRO A 154 9.03 2.50 -14.60
C PRO A 154 9.55 1.30 -13.78
N TYR A 155 9.71 0.15 -14.44
CA TYR A 155 10.28 -1.03 -13.80
C TYR A 155 11.75 -0.86 -13.42
N GLU A 156 12.56 -0.23 -14.27
CA GLU A 156 13.95 0.08 -13.93
C GLU A 156 14.05 1.10 -12.78
N VAL A 157 13.09 2.03 -12.68
CA VAL A 157 13.00 2.93 -11.51
C VAL A 157 12.71 2.14 -10.23
N LEU A 158 11.82 1.15 -10.28
CA LEU A 158 11.57 0.26 -9.14
C LEU A 158 12.84 -0.50 -8.73
N ILE A 159 13.60 -1.03 -9.69
CA ILE A 159 14.90 -1.68 -9.41
C ILE A 159 15.88 -0.70 -8.78
N ILE A 160 16.00 0.51 -9.32
CA ILE A 160 16.90 1.53 -8.76
C ILE A 160 16.47 1.92 -7.35
N ALA A 161 15.17 2.03 -7.09
CA ALA A 161 14.63 2.31 -5.77
C ALA A 161 14.98 1.21 -4.76
N SER A 162 14.88 -0.08 -5.13
CA SER A 162 15.28 -1.17 -4.24
C SER A 162 16.78 -1.18 -3.95
N LEU A 163 17.61 -0.82 -4.92
CA LEU A 163 19.05 -0.67 -4.73
C LEU A 163 19.40 0.50 -3.79
N ILE A 164 18.67 1.62 -3.91
CA ILE A 164 18.84 2.75 -3.00
C ILE A 164 18.43 2.37 -1.59
N GLU A 165 17.32 1.63 -1.45
CA GLU A 165 16.80 1.19 -0.15
C GLU A 165 17.79 0.34 0.61
N GLU A 166 18.38 -0.65 -0.06
CA GLU A 166 19.37 -1.55 0.57
C GLU A 166 20.68 -0.84 0.97
N GLU A 167 21.07 0.20 0.25
CA GLU A 167 22.33 0.92 0.50
C GLU A 167 22.17 2.10 1.48
N ALA A 168 20.96 2.65 1.62
CA ALA A 168 20.72 3.81 2.45
C ALA A 168 20.54 3.41 3.93
N ALA A 169 21.41 3.92 4.81
CA ALA A 169 21.19 3.80 6.25
C ALA A 169 20.28 4.91 6.78
N LEU A 170 20.23 6.05 6.08
CA LEU A 170 19.45 7.23 6.45
C LEU A 170 18.74 7.83 5.21
N ASP A 171 17.55 8.39 5.43
CA ASP A 171 16.75 9.04 4.37
C ASP A 171 17.52 10.13 3.61
N GLU A 172 18.35 10.89 4.31
CA GLU A 172 19.14 11.99 3.74
C GLU A 172 20.23 11.51 2.76
N GLU A 173 20.57 10.22 2.78
CA GLU A 173 21.57 9.60 1.90
C GLU A 173 20.96 9.16 0.57
N ARG A 174 19.66 8.81 0.56
CA ARG A 174 18.95 8.29 -0.63
C ARG A 174 19.17 9.16 -1.88
N PRO A 175 19.08 10.51 -1.85
CA PRO A 175 19.35 11.33 -3.04
C PRO A 175 20.80 11.30 -3.53
N LYS A 176 21.77 11.15 -2.61
CA LYS A 176 23.19 11.06 -2.97
C LYS A 176 23.50 9.71 -3.60
N ILE A 177 22.95 8.63 -3.05
CA ILE A 177 23.08 7.27 -3.57
C ILE A 177 22.44 7.18 -4.95
N ALA A 178 21.22 7.68 -5.11
CA ALA A 178 20.53 7.77 -6.40
C ALA A 178 21.39 8.45 -7.47
N ARG A 179 21.98 9.61 -7.13
CA ARG A 179 22.89 10.33 -8.03
C ARG A 179 24.10 9.50 -8.44
N VAL A 180 24.68 8.72 -7.53
CA VAL A 180 25.82 7.84 -7.86
C VAL A 180 25.39 6.73 -8.81
N ILE A 181 24.24 6.10 -8.58
CA ILE A 181 23.70 5.05 -9.43
C ILE A 181 23.48 5.60 -10.85
N TYR A 182 22.74 6.69 -11.00
CA TYR A 182 22.48 7.29 -12.32
C TYR A 182 23.77 7.71 -13.04
N ASN A 183 24.73 8.33 -12.35
CA ASN A 183 26.02 8.69 -12.93
C ASN A 183 26.82 7.47 -13.43
N ARG A 184 26.69 6.31 -12.77
CA ARG A 184 27.35 5.07 -13.20
C ARG A 184 26.64 4.45 -14.39
N LEU A 185 25.31 4.42 -14.38
CA LEU A 185 24.49 3.94 -15.49
C LEU A 185 24.77 4.75 -16.76
N GLU A 186 24.82 6.08 -16.68
CA GLU A 186 25.14 6.96 -17.81
C GLU A 186 26.53 6.68 -18.41
N ARG A 187 27.48 6.26 -17.57
CA ARG A 187 28.86 5.95 -17.97
C ARG A 187 29.09 4.48 -18.31
N SER A 188 28.05 3.64 -18.26
CA SER A 188 28.14 2.19 -18.44
C SER A 188 29.17 1.52 -17.53
N ILE A 189 29.29 1.99 -16.27
CA ILE A 189 30.20 1.44 -15.27
C ILE A 189 29.40 0.51 -14.34
N PRO A 190 29.94 -0.65 -13.92
CA PRO A 190 29.30 -1.51 -12.93
C PRO A 190 28.89 -0.76 -11.65
N LEU A 191 27.70 -1.04 -11.13
CA LEU A 191 27.17 -0.38 -9.94
C LEU A 191 27.96 -0.71 -8.68
N GLY A 192 28.46 -1.95 -8.55
CA GLY A 192 29.24 -2.40 -7.40
C GLY A 192 28.47 -2.29 -6.09
N ILE A 193 27.21 -2.73 -6.10
CA ILE A 193 26.28 -2.72 -4.97
C ILE A 193 26.26 -4.13 -4.39
N ASP A 194 26.81 -4.30 -3.18
CA ASP A 194 26.99 -5.61 -2.55
C ASP A 194 25.64 -6.27 -2.23
N ALA A 195 24.59 -5.47 -1.98
CA ALA A 195 23.24 -5.96 -1.75
C ALA A 195 22.72 -6.84 -2.91
N THR A 196 23.13 -6.57 -4.15
CA THR A 196 22.74 -7.40 -5.30
C THR A 196 23.34 -8.80 -5.25
N ILE A 197 24.53 -8.95 -4.66
CA ILE A 197 25.20 -10.24 -4.47
C ILE A 197 24.48 -11.03 -3.38
N VAL A 198 24.16 -10.37 -2.26
CA VAL A 198 23.40 -10.98 -1.16
C VAL A 198 22.03 -11.45 -1.63
N TYR A 199 21.31 -10.63 -2.41
CA TYR A 199 20.03 -11.02 -3.01
C TYR A 199 20.18 -12.23 -3.94
N ALA A 200 21.21 -12.24 -4.79
CA ALA A 200 21.49 -13.38 -5.68
C ALA A 200 21.83 -14.69 -4.93
N LEU A 201 22.33 -14.58 -3.69
CA LEU A 201 22.60 -15.71 -2.80
C LEU A 201 21.39 -16.12 -1.94
N GLY A 202 20.24 -15.45 -2.10
CA GLY A 202 19.01 -15.77 -1.36
C GLY A 202 18.94 -15.15 0.04
N GLY A 203 19.58 -13.99 0.26
CA GLY A 203 19.50 -13.26 1.53
C GLY A 203 20.54 -13.68 2.57
N ASP A 204 21.46 -14.58 2.23
CA ASP A 204 22.51 -15.01 3.15
C ASP A 204 23.57 -13.90 3.29
N ARG A 205 23.48 -13.15 4.40
CA ARG A 205 24.38 -12.02 4.70
C ARG A 205 25.75 -12.48 5.22
N GLU A 206 25.96 -13.77 5.44
CA GLU A 206 27.27 -14.32 5.81
C GLU A 206 28.14 -14.58 4.57
N LEU A 207 28.80 -13.54 4.07
CA LEU A 207 30.04 -13.71 3.32
C LEU A 207 31.14 -14.18 4.28
N THR A 208 31.07 -15.44 4.73
CA THR A 208 32.20 -16.08 5.38
C THR A 208 33.30 -16.29 4.34
N LEU A 209 34.14 -15.27 4.18
CA LEU A 209 35.49 -15.43 3.65
C LEU A 209 36.25 -16.35 4.62
N ARG A 210 36.05 -17.66 4.48
CA ARG A 210 37.04 -18.64 4.92
C ARG A 210 38.17 -18.60 3.89
N ILE A 211 39.14 -17.73 4.15
CA ILE A 211 40.50 -17.84 3.60
C ILE A 211 41.28 -18.79 4.51
#